data_AF-A0A530QHM9-F1
#
_entry.id   AF-A0A530QHM9-F1
#
_cell.length_a   1.000
_cell.length_b   1.000
_cell.length_c   1.000
_cell.angle_alpha   90.00
_cell.angle_beta   90.00
_cell.angle_gamma   90.00
#
_symmetry.space_group_name_H-M   'P 1'
#
loop_
_entity.id
_entity.type
_entity.pdbx_description
1 polymer ?
#
loop_
_entity_poly.entity_id
_entity_poly.type
_entity_poly.pdbx_seq_one_letter_code
_entity_poly.pdbx_strand_id
1 'polypeptide(L)' 'MSRRHSAEKREINPDPKFGDLIVTKFMNAVMYDGKKSVAETIVYGALDQV' A
#
# COMPACT_ATOMS: atom_id res chain seq x y z
N MET A 1 9.91 5.57 -19.40
CA MET A 1 10.87 4.47 -19.13
C MET A 1 12.25 4.96 -19.50
N SER A 2 13.24 4.82 -18.62
CA SER A 2 14.56 5.39 -18.88
C SER A 2 15.64 4.32 -18.86
N ARG A 3 16.52 4.39 -19.86
CA ARG A 3 17.70 3.52 -20.01
C ARG A 3 18.95 4.11 -19.34
N ARG A 4 18.89 5.34 -18.79
CA ARG A 4 20.01 6.02 -18.09
C ARG A 4 19.62 6.84 -16.86
N HIS A 5 18.35 7.19 -16.69
CA HIS A 5 17.87 8.04 -15.59
C HIS A 5 17.04 7.22 -14.60
N SER A 6 17.34 7.33 -13.30
CA SER A 6 16.47 6.79 -12.25
C SER A 6 15.11 7.46 -12.33
N ALA A 7 14.03 6.69 -12.21
CA ALA A 7 12.73 7.28 -11.92
C ALA A 7 12.75 7.84 -10.50
N GLU A 8 12.06 8.97 -10.29
CA GLU A 8 11.86 9.49 -8.95
C GLU A 8 10.99 8.53 -8.14
N LYS A 9 11.35 8.33 -6.87
CA LYS A 9 10.53 7.54 -5.96
C LYS A 9 9.28 8.35 -5.65
N ARG A 10 8.11 7.76 -5.92
CA ARG A 10 6.84 8.36 -5.54
C ARG A 10 6.72 8.36 -4.01
N GLU A 11 6.41 9.52 -3.45
CA GLU A 11 6.01 9.62 -2.06
C GLU A 11 4.66 8.94 -1.87
N ILE A 12 4.51 8.23 -0.76
CA ILE A 12 3.27 7.56 -0.36
C ILE A 12 2.87 8.09 0.99
N ASN A 13 1.57 8.22 1.21
CA ASN A 13 1.05 8.64 2.50
C ASN A 13 1.07 7.47 3.49
N PRO A 14 1.27 7.73 4.79
CA PRO A 14 1.13 6.71 5.81
C PRO A 14 -0.29 6.15 5.88
N ASP A 15 -0.42 4.96 6.45
CA ASP A 15 -1.68 4.26 6.59
C ASP A 15 -2.67 5.05 7.46
N PRO A 16 -3.96 5.15 7.11
CA PRO A 16 -4.91 5.96 7.89
C PRO A 16 -5.28 5.36 9.25
N LYS A 17 -5.12 4.04 9.46
CA LYS A 17 -5.45 3.38 10.74
C LYS A 17 -4.26 3.36 11.69
N PHE A 18 -3.07 3.04 11.17
CA PHE A 18 -1.86 2.83 11.97
C PHE A 18 -0.78 3.90 11.79
N GLY A 19 -0.90 4.79 10.80
CA GLY A 19 0.12 5.79 10.50
C GLY A 19 1.43 5.20 9.98
N ASP A 20 1.43 3.95 9.54
CA ASP A 20 2.63 3.22 9.11
C ASP A 20 2.76 3.19 7.57
N LEU A 21 3.94 3.54 7.07
CA LEU A 21 4.28 3.48 5.64
C LEU A 21 4.40 2.04 5.12
N ILE A 22 4.78 1.09 5.97
CA ILE A 22 4.91 -0.33 5.61
C ILE A 22 3.53 -0.90 5.32
N VAL A 23 2.54 -0.60 6.17
CA VAL A 23 1.15 -1.04 5.98
C VAL A 23 0.60 -0.48 4.67
N THR A 24 0.82 0.81 4.36
CA THR A 24 0.42 1.38 3.06
C THR A 24 1.09 0.67 1.87
N LYS A 25 2.39 0.38 1.95
CA LYS A 25 3.09 -0.34 0.87
C LYS A 25 2.52 -1.73 0.66
N PHE A 26 2.25 -2.45 1.75
CA PHE A 26 1.68 -3.78 1.71
C PHE A 26 0.27 -3.76 1.11
N MET A 27 -0.57 -2.82 1.55
CA MET A 27 -1.91 -2.62 1.02
C MET A 27 -1.91 -2.31 -0.49
N ASN A 28 -0.99 -1.44 -0.94
CA ASN A 28 -0.83 -1.15 -2.38
C ASN A 28 -0.36 -2.36 -3.20
N ALA A 29 0.38 -3.30 -2.60
CA ALA A 29 0.81 -4.53 -3.25
C ALA A 29 -0.31 -5.59 -3.32
N VAL A 30 -1.19 -5.64 -2.31
CA VAL A 30 -2.35 -6.55 -2.28
C VAL A 30 -3.49 -6.04 -3.18
N MET A 31 -3.58 -4.72 -3.37
CA MET A 31 -4.65 -4.09 -4.13
C MET A 31 -4.65 -4.53 -5.60
N TYR A 32 -5.76 -5.17 -6.00
CA TYR A 32 -6.02 -5.54 -7.39
C TYR A 32 -6.99 -4.54 -8.03
N ASP A 33 -6.71 -4.14 -9.28
CA ASP A 33 -7.63 -3.30 -10.08
C ASP A 33 -7.99 -1.95 -9.41
N GLY A 34 -7.07 -1.42 -8.58
CA GLY A 34 -7.29 -0.16 -7.84
C GLY A 34 -8.33 -0.22 -6.73
N LYS A 35 -8.79 -1.42 -6.34
CA LYS A 35 -9.85 -1.62 -5.35
C LYS A 35 -9.34 -1.44 -3.91
N LYS A 36 -9.12 -0.19 -3.51
CA LYS A 36 -8.53 0.14 -2.20
C LYS A 36 -9.37 -0.33 -1.01
N SER A 37 -10.68 -0.09 -1.03
CA SER A 37 -11.58 -0.50 0.06
C SER A 37 -11.59 -2.03 0.28
N VAL A 38 -11.48 -2.81 -0.80
CA VAL A 38 -11.37 -4.28 -0.72
C VAL A 38 -10.02 -4.69 -0.12
N ALA A 39 -8.93 -4.07 -0.57
CA ALA A 39 -7.59 -4.33 -0.03
C ALA A 39 -7.49 -3.96 1.47
N GLU A 40 -8.05 -2.82 1.88
CA GLU A 40 -8.15 -2.40 3.28
C GLU A 40 -8.89 -3.45 4.12
N THR A 41 -10.05 -3.91 3.65
CA THR A 41 -10.85 -4.93 4.36
C THR A 41 -10.06 -6.22 4.56
N ILE A 42 -9.36 -6.69 3.53
CA ILE A 42 -8.54 -7.91 3.59
C ILE A 42 -7.37 -7.73 4.57
N VAL A 43 -6.60 -6.64 4.43
CA VAL A 43 -5.38 -6.42 5.22
C VAL A 43 -5.73 -6.19 6.69
N TYR A 44 -6.68 -5.30 6.99
CA TYR A 44 -7.07 -5.06 8.38
C TYR A 44 -7.76 -6.27 9.00
N GLY A 45 -8.61 -6.96 8.25
CA GLY A 45 -9.25 -8.19 8.73
C GLY A 45 -8.23 -9.28 9.05
N ALA A 46 -7.15 -9.38 8.29
CA ALA A 46 -6.05 -10.31 8.58
C ALA A 46 -5.21 -9.88 9.80
N LEU A 47 -4.95 -8.58 9.95
CA LEU A 47 -4.19 -8.05 11.09
C LEU A 47 -4.97 -8.19 12.41
N ASP A 48 -6.30 -8.07 12.39
CA ASP A 48 -7.12 -8.22 13.58
C ASP A 48 -7.23 -9.70 14.07
N GLN A 49 -6.77 -10.68 13.27
CA GLN A 49 -6.76 -12.12 13.60
C GLN A 49 -5.45 -12.63 14.21
N VAL A 50 -4.44 -11.77 14.35
CA VAL A 50 -3.11 -12.09 14.90
C VAL A 50 -2.92 -11.35 16.22
#